data_AF-A0A3D2PCC5-F1
#
_entry.id   AF-A0A3D2PCC5-F1
#
_cell.length_a   1.000
_cell.length_b   1.000
_cell.length_c   1.000
_cell.angle_alpha   90.00
_cell.angle_beta   90.00
_cell.angle_gamma   90.00
#
_symmetry.space_group_name_H-M   'P 1'
#
loop_
_entity.id
_entity.type
_entity.pdbx_description
1 polymer ?
#
loop_
_entity_poly.entity_id
_entity_poly.type
_entity_poly.pdbx_seq_one_letter_code
_entity_poly.pdbx_strand_id
1 'polypeptide(L)'
;GSMERALKEMERRRKKQIAYNQKYKITPKTIQKAVQELEEFSYKARSQGLSLVREDGIEYAAKENLPALIKTLRQEMQEAADNLDFELAAMLRDKLIELNA
;
A
#
# COMPACT_ATOMS: atom_id res chain seq x y z
N GLY A 1 4.02 -38.17 -8.46
CA GLY A 1 4.89 -37.01 -8.84
C GLY A 1 5.10 -36.05 -7.67
N SER A 2 5.97 -35.02 -7.80
CA SER A 2 6.28 -34.07 -6.70
C SER A 2 5.06 -33.27 -6.23
N MET A 3 4.25 -32.75 -7.17
CA MET A 3 3.01 -32.03 -6.86
C MET A 3 1.97 -32.90 -6.15
N GLU A 4 1.82 -34.15 -6.60
CA GLU A 4 0.86 -35.09 -6.02
C GLU A 4 1.15 -35.35 -4.53
N ARG A 5 2.43 -35.42 -4.14
CA ARG A 5 2.83 -35.53 -2.73
C ARG A 5 2.49 -34.28 -1.94
N ALA A 6 2.73 -33.10 -2.52
CA ALA A 6 2.41 -31.82 -1.88
C ALA A 6 0.90 -31.65 -1.65
N LEU A 7 0.07 -32.04 -2.63
CA LEU A 7 -1.39 -32.02 -2.52
C LEU A 7 -1.88 -32.97 -1.42
N LYS A 8 -1.37 -34.21 -1.38
CA LYS A 8 -1.69 -35.18 -0.34
C LYS A 8 -1.32 -34.66 1.06
N GLU A 9 -0.16 -34.02 1.21
CA GLU A 9 0.27 -33.44 2.47
C GLU A 9 -0.60 -32.25 2.90
N MET A 10 -0.98 -31.38 1.96
CA MET A 10 -1.92 -30.29 2.21
C MET A 10 -3.27 -30.81 2.70
N GLU A 11 -3.83 -31.84 2.05
CA GLU A 11 -5.09 -32.46 2.48
C GLU A 11 -4.98 -33.09 3.87
N ARG A 12 -3.88 -33.79 4.15
CA ARG A 12 -3.62 -34.39 5.46
C ARG A 12 -3.57 -33.33 6.57
N ARG A 13 -2.93 -32.18 6.32
CA ARG A 13 -2.88 -31.05 7.27
C ARG A 13 -4.25 -30.40 7.45
N ARG A 14 -4.97 -30.14 6.36
CA ARG A 14 -6.29 -29.50 6.38
C ARG A 14 -7.31 -30.32 7.18
N LYS A 15 -7.32 -31.65 7.00
CA LYS A 15 -8.19 -32.56 7.79
C LYS A 15 -7.94 -32.43 9.30
N LYS A 16 -6.66 -32.41 9.72
CA LYS A 16 -6.30 -32.22 11.14
C LYS A 16 -6.74 -30.86 11.69
N GLN A 17 -6.55 -29.79 10.91
CA GLN A 17 -6.94 -28.44 11.29
C GLN A 17 -8.46 -28.30 11.46
N ILE A 18 -9.24 -28.85 10.54
CA ILE A 18 -10.72 -28.81 10.62
C ILE A 18 -11.20 -29.58 11.85
N ALA A 19 -10.68 -30.80 12.08
CA ALA A 19 -11.05 -31.60 13.25
C ALA A 19 -10.71 -30.90 14.57
N TYR A 20 -9.55 -30.25 14.65
CA TYR A 20 -9.15 -29.44 15.80
C TYR A 20 -10.11 -28.25 15.99
N ASN A 21 -10.37 -27.49 14.93
CA ASN A 21 -11.25 -26.33 15.00
C ASN A 21 -12.68 -26.72 15.43
N GLN A 22 -13.21 -27.83 14.91
CA GLN A 22 -14.52 -28.37 15.32
C GLN A 22 -14.52 -28.79 16.79
N LYS A 23 -13.49 -29.53 17.24
CA LYS A 23 -13.36 -29.99 18.63
C LYS A 23 -13.35 -28.83 19.62
N TYR A 24 -12.69 -27.72 19.27
CA TYR A 24 -12.53 -26.55 20.16
C TYR A 24 -13.45 -25.38 19.81
N LYS A 25 -14.40 -25.56 18.89
CA LYS A 25 -15.33 -24.51 18.43
C LYS A 25 -14.61 -23.24 17.94
N ILE A 26 -13.46 -23.40 17.28
CA ILE A 26 -12.66 -22.29 16.73
C ILE A 26 -13.19 -21.94 15.33
N THR A 27 -13.61 -20.70 15.14
CA THR A 27 -13.90 -20.15 13.81
C THR A 27 -12.62 -19.55 13.22
N PRO A 28 -12.11 -20.05 12.08
CA PRO A 28 -10.95 -19.47 11.42
C PRO A 28 -11.19 -18.01 11.05
N LYS A 29 -10.26 -17.12 11.40
CA LYS A 29 -10.26 -15.70 11.01
C LYS A 29 -8.89 -15.33 10.48
N THR A 30 -8.84 -14.39 9.54
CA THR A 30 -7.59 -13.80 9.07
C THR A 30 -6.92 -13.04 10.21
N ILE A 31 -5.62 -13.21 10.37
CA ILE A 31 -4.82 -12.43 11.33
C ILE A 31 -4.80 -10.98 10.83
N GLN A 32 -5.33 -10.06 11.63
CA GLN A 32 -5.15 -8.63 11.42
C GLN A 32 -3.98 -8.18 12.31
N LYS A 33 -2.88 -7.74 11.69
CA LYS A 33 -1.76 -7.16 12.44
C LYS A 33 -2.08 -5.68 12.68
N ALA A 34 -1.90 -5.22 13.92
CA ALA A 34 -1.94 -3.79 14.20
C ALA A 34 -0.81 -3.12 13.40
N VAL A 35 -1.16 -2.10 12.61
CA VAL A 35 -0.17 -1.18 12.06
C VAL A 35 0.38 -0.44 13.27
N GLN A 36 1.68 -0.60 13.58
CA GLN A 36 2.32 0.30 14.54
C GLN A 36 2.27 1.70 13.92
N GLU A 37 1.40 2.56 14.45
CA GLU A 37 1.44 3.98 14.13
C GLU A 37 2.76 4.53 14.68
N LEU A 38 3.71 4.80 13.78
CA LEU A 38 4.76 5.76 14.05
C LEU A 38 4.10 7.15 14.07
N GLU A 39 3.45 7.49 15.20
CA GLU A 39 2.71 8.75 15.38
C GLU A 39 3.56 10.00 15.06
N GLU A 40 4.89 9.92 15.19
CA GLU A 40 5.82 11.02 14.90
C GLU A 40 5.83 11.48 13.44
N PHE A 41 5.52 10.60 12.46
CA PHE A 41 5.50 10.98 11.04
C PHE A 41 4.17 11.59 10.57
N SER A 42 3.05 11.27 11.24
CA SER A 42 1.71 11.68 10.81
C SER A 42 1.41 13.16 11.12
N TYR A 43 1.91 13.68 12.25
CA TYR A 43 1.63 15.05 12.69
C TYR A 43 2.39 16.12 11.89
N LYS A 44 3.61 15.81 11.42
CA LYS A 44 4.39 16.72 10.56
C LYS A 44 3.83 16.79 9.13
N ALA A 45 3.40 15.66 8.56
CA ALA A 45 2.86 15.63 7.20
C ALA A 45 1.53 16.40 7.05
N ARG A 46 0.60 16.28 8.03
CA ARG A 46 -0.69 17.00 7.97
C ARG A 46 -0.56 18.51 8.18
N SER A 47 0.37 18.96 9.02
CA SER A 47 0.51 20.39 9.34
C SER A 47 1.22 21.18 8.23
N GLN A 48 2.12 20.56 7.47
CA GLN A 48 2.81 21.21 6.35
C GLN A 48 2.05 21.13 5.02
N GLY A 49 1.28 20.06 4.77
CA GLY A 49 0.51 19.91 3.53
C GLY A 49 -0.65 20.90 3.36
N LEU A 50 -1.23 21.41 4.46
CA LEU A 50 -2.39 22.28 4.40
C LEU A 50 -2.07 23.77 4.14
N SER A 51 -0.81 24.19 4.26
CA SER A 51 -0.44 25.61 4.20
C SER A 51 0.28 26.05 2.92
N LEU A 52 0.62 25.14 2.00
CA LEU A 52 1.42 25.46 0.82
C LEU A 52 0.65 25.50 -0.51
N VAL A 53 -0.63 25.11 -0.55
CA VAL A 53 -1.36 24.99 -1.83
C VAL A 53 -2.60 25.89 -1.84
N ARG A 54 -2.37 27.18 -1.70
CA ARG A 54 -3.37 28.20 -2.03
C ARG A 54 -2.73 29.28 -2.88
N GLU A 55 -2.13 28.88 -4.00
CA GLU A 55 -1.72 29.80 -5.07
C GLU A 55 -1.91 29.09 -6.43
N ASP A 56 -3.06 29.40 -7.03
CA ASP A 56 -3.29 29.72 -8.45
C ASP A 56 -2.59 28.90 -9.55
N GLY A 57 -3.40 28.26 -10.41
CA GLY A 57 -3.14 28.32 -11.87
C GLY A 57 -3.02 27.03 -12.69
N ILE A 58 -3.26 25.83 -12.15
CA ILE A 58 -3.04 24.57 -12.90
C ILE A 58 -4.36 23.94 -13.45
N GLU A 59 -5.48 24.66 -13.42
CA GLU A 59 -6.79 23.99 -13.55
C GLU A 59 -7.22 23.64 -14.99
N TYR A 60 -6.62 24.22 -16.05
CA TYR A 60 -7.17 24.08 -17.42
C TYR A 60 -6.26 23.44 -18.48
N ALA A 61 -4.93 23.39 -18.30
CA ALA A 61 -4.02 22.75 -19.27
C ALA A 61 -3.71 21.27 -18.99
N ALA A 62 -4.05 20.77 -17.79
CA ALA A 62 -3.62 19.47 -17.30
C ALA A 62 -4.50 18.28 -17.73
N LYS A 63 -5.77 18.49 -18.13
CA LYS A 63 -6.74 17.39 -18.31
C LYS A 63 -6.40 16.42 -19.45
N GLU A 64 -5.76 16.85 -20.54
CA GLU A 64 -5.45 15.94 -21.66
C GLU A 64 -4.20 15.08 -21.42
N ASN A 65 -3.25 15.56 -20.61
CA ASN A 65 -1.98 14.86 -20.35
C ASN A 65 -1.83 14.30 -18.93
N LEU A 66 -2.88 14.42 -18.10
CA LEU A 66 -2.90 13.96 -16.72
C LEU A 66 -2.49 12.49 -16.57
N PRO A 67 -2.96 11.53 -17.41
CA PRO A 67 -2.58 10.14 -17.28
C PRO A 67 -1.09 9.90 -17.56
N ALA A 68 -0.51 10.63 -18.51
CA ALA A 68 0.91 10.55 -18.84
C ALA A 68 1.77 11.11 -17.71
N LEU A 69 1.38 12.26 -17.16
CA LEU A 69 2.06 12.87 -16.02
C LEU A 69 2.04 11.97 -14.78
N ILE A 70 0.89 11.36 -14.45
CA ILE A 70 0.76 10.40 -13.35
C ILE A 70 1.69 9.20 -13.56
N LYS A 71 1.79 8.70 -14.79
CA LYS A 71 2.68 7.58 -15.12
C LYS A 71 4.15 7.94 -14.88
N THR A 72 4.58 9.12 -15.32
CA THR A 72 5.95 9.60 -15.13
C THR A 72 6.26 9.78 -13.64
N LEU A 73 5.39 10.47 -12.89
CA LEU A 73 5.57 10.67 -11.45
C LEU A 73 5.62 9.35 -10.66
N ARG A 74 4.85 8.34 -11.06
CA ARG A 74 4.92 7.00 -10.46
C ARG A 74 6.25 6.31 -10.74
N GLN A 75 6.78 6.48 -11.94
CA GLN A 75 8.08 5.91 -12.31
C GLN A 75 9.21 6.58 -11.52
N GLU A 76 9.20 7.91 -11.42
CA GLU A 76 10.17 8.68 -10.62
C GLU A 76 10.09 8.33 -9.13
N MET A 77 8.89 8.13 -8.58
CA MET A 77 8.70 7.71 -7.19
C MET A 77 9.30 6.32 -6.93
N GLN A 78 9.11 5.38 -7.89
CA GLN A 78 9.68 4.05 -7.78
C GLN A 78 11.21 4.08 -7.85
N GLU A 79 11.77 4.87 -8.76
CA GLU A 79 13.21 5.03 -8.89
C GLU A 79 13.83 5.67 -7.63
N ALA A 80 13.18 6.68 -7.05
CA ALA A 80 13.59 7.26 -5.78
C ALA A 80 13.57 6.23 -4.64
N ALA A 81 12.53 5.39 -4.57
CA ALA A 81 12.43 4.31 -3.58
C ALA A 81 13.52 3.24 -3.77
N ASP A 82 13.82 2.87 -5.01
CA ASP A 82 14.88 1.91 -5.36
C ASP A 82 16.27 2.45 -4.99
N ASN A 83 16.46 3.78 -5.11
CA ASN A 83 17.67 4.50 -4.71
C ASN A 83 17.73 4.85 -3.21
N LEU A 84 16.76 4.41 -2.41
CA LEU A 84 16.63 4.67 -0.97
C LEU A 84 16.42 6.16 -0.60
N ASP A 85 16.00 7.00 -1.56
CA ASP A 85 15.62 8.39 -1.33
C ASP A 85 14.13 8.47 -0.94
N PHE A 86 13.86 8.14 0.31
CA PHE A 86 12.49 8.08 0.82
C PHE A 86 11.82 9.45 0.99
N GLU A 87 12.60 10.52 1.16
CA GLU A 87 12.06 11.88 1.24
C GLU A 87 11.49 12.30 -0.11
N LEU A 88 12.25 12.07 -1.20
CA LEU A 88 11.78 12.32 -2.55
C LEU A 88 10.59 11.43 -2.93
N ALA A 89 10.65 10.14 -2.60
CA ALA A 89 9.53 9.23 -2.86
C ALA A 89 8.25 9.65 -2.12
N ALA A 90 8.36 10.14 -0.88
CA ALA A 90 7.22 10.65 -0.12
C ALA A 90 6.62 11.91 -0.75
N MET A 91 7.44 12.86 -1.18
CA MET A 91 6.96 14.07 -1.87
C MET A 91 6.22 13.74 -3.17
N LEU A 92 6.76 12.81 -3.97
CA LEU A 92 6.13 12.37 -5.22
C LEU A 92 4.82 11.63 -4.98
N ARG A 93 4.72 10.83 -3.91
CA ARG A 93 3.48 10.17 -3.49
C ARG A 93 2.40 11.20 -3.14
N ASP A 94 2.73 12.22 -2.37
CA ASP A 94 1.75 13.20 -1.92
C ASP A 94 1.23 14.04 -3.11
N LYS A 95 2.11 14.39 -4.05
CA LYS A 95 1.73 15.01 -5.33
C LYS A 95 0.84 14.10 -6.18
N LEU A 96 1.11 12.80 -6.21
CA LEU A 96 0.25 11.82 -6.88
C LEU A 96 -1.14 11.71 -6.25
N ILE A 97 -1.26 11.82 -4.92
CA ILE A 97 -2.55 11.81 -4.23
C ILE A 97 -3.36 13.05 -4.60
N GLU A 98 -2.72 14.22 -4.63
CA GLU A 98 -3.36 15.48 -5.02
C GLU A 98 -3.90 15.43 -6.46
N LEU A 99 -3.13 14.87 -7.40
CA LEU A 99 -3.54 14.77 -8.81
C LEU A 99 -4.64 13.71 -9.07
N ASN A 100 -4.87 12.78 -8.14
CA ASN A 100 -5.93 11.76 -8.23
C ASN A 100 -7.19 12.10 -7.41
N ALA A 101 -7.17 13.19 -6.63
CA ALA A 101 -8.31 13.68 -5.85
C ALA A 101 -9.30 14.46 -6.72
#